data_AF-A0A440VED5-F1
#
_entry.id   AF-A0A440VED5-F1
#
_cell.length_a   1.000
_cell.length_b   1.000
_cell.length_c   1.000
_cell.angle_alpha   90.00
_cell.angle_beta   90.00
_cell.angle_gamma   90.00
#
_symmetry.space_group_name_H-M   'P 1'
#
loop_
_entity.id
_entity.type
_entity.pdbx_description
1 polymer ?
#
loop_
_entity_poly.entity_id
_entity_poly.type
_entity_poly.pdbx_seq_one_letter_code
_entity_poly.pdbx_strand_id
1 'polypeptide(L)'
;MIRLDPATASSAALPTVPAWALAAGGGASDADVAFEAGAALGALDSLARAQPAWAGAWRQRLALKCAAASMRLAGRAEDEAALRDAWQLCPAGADPGPAGAIFGAWRQLT
;
A
#
# COMPACT_ATOMS: atom_id res chain seq x y z
N MET A 1 0.02 29.11 7.94
CA MET A 1 -0.13 28.21 9.10
C MET A 1 -1.14 27.14 8.74
N ILE A 2 -0.71 25.90 8.48
CA ILE A 2 -1.63 24.78 8.28
C ILE A 2 -2.16 24.40 9.67
N ARG A 3 -3.43 24.69 9.96
CA ARG A 3 -4.08 24.14 11.16
C ARG A 3 -4.43 22.69 10.87
N LEU A 4 -3.80 21.76 11.60
CA LEU A 4 -4.25 20.38 11.67
C LEU A 4 -5.48 20.35 12.59
N ASP A 5 -6.61 19.88 12.06
CA ASP A 5 -7.80 19.66 12.87
C ASP A 5 -7.51 18.58 13.93
N PRO A 6 -7.84 18.79 15.21
CA PRO A 6 -7.58 17.81 16.27
C PRO A 6 -8.30 16.47 16.03
N ALA A 7 -9.35 16.45 15.20
CA ALA A 7 -10.01 15.22 14.74
C ALA A 7 -9.10 14.35 13.85
N THR A 8 -8.17 14.94 13.10
CA THR A 8 -7.15 14.19 12.32
C THR A 8 -6.03 13.63 13.19
N ALA A 9 -5.87 14.14 14.41
CA ALA A 9 -4.90 13.68 15.39
C ALA A 9 -5.42 12.57 16.33
N SER A 10 -6.70 12.18 16.21
CA SER A 10 -7.24 11.06 16.98
C SER A 10 -6.61 9.76 16.49
N SER A 11 -5.55 9.34 17.20
CA SER A 11 -4.99 8.00 17.10
C SER A 11 -6.04 7.02 17.61
N ALA A 12 -6.99 6.66 16.75
CA ALA A 12 -7.84 5.50 17.01
C ALA A 12 -6.89 4.34 17.31
N ALA A 13 -7.08 3.67 18.45
CA ALA A 13 -6.26 2.55 18.83
C ALA A 13 -6.19 1.59 17.64
N LEU A 14 -5.00 1.42 17.08
CA LEU A 14 -4.81 0.47 15.99
C LEU A 14 -5.26 -0.89 16.53
N PRO A 15 -6.11 -1.63 15.80
CA PRO A 15 -6.54 -2.94 16.25
C PRO A 15 -5.28 -3.77 16.53
N THR A 16 -5.15 -4.21 17.79
CA THR A 16 -4.03 -5.06 18.19
C THR A 16 -4.12 -6.34 17.40
N VAL A 17 -3.07 -6.65 16.65
CA VAL A 17 -2.97 -7.94 15.95
C VAL A 17 -3.06 -9.03 17.02
N PRO A 18 -4.09 -9.89 16.99
CA PRO A 18 -4.26 -10.90 18.01
C PRO A 18 -3.08 -11.86 17.99
N ALA A 19 -2.70 -12.39 19.15
CA ALA A 19 -1.47 -13.19 19.29
C ALA A 19 -1.43 -14.41 18.35
N TRP A 20 -2.58 -14.95 17.95
CA TRP A 20 -2.66 -16.06 16.98
C TRP A 20 -2.24 -15.65 15.55
N ALA A 21 -2.32 -14.36 15.19
CA ALA A 21 -1.92 -13.84 13.88
C ALA A 21 -0.43 -13.47 13.81
N LEU A 22 0.27 -13.46 14.95
CA LEU A 22 1.72 -13.38 15.00
C LEU A 22 2.24 -14.81 14.83
N ALA A 23 2.53 -15.19 13.58
CA ALA A 23 2.93 -16.53 13.15
C ALA A 23 3.70 -17.32 14.24
N ALA A 24 3.10 -18.43 14.69
CA ALA A 24 3.76 -19.35 15.59
C ALA A 24 4.82 -20.13 14.79
N GLY A 25 6.09 -19.99 15.18
CA GLY A 25 7.19 -20.71 14.52
C GLY A 25 7.03 -22.22 14.65
N GLY A 26 6.60 -22.88 13.57
CA GLY A 26 6.46 -24.33 13.46
C GLY A 26 5.66 -24.70 12.21
N GLY A 27 5.93 -25.87 11.60
CA GLY A 27 5.38 -26.30 10.32
C GLY A 27 3.86 -26.21 10.21
N ALA A 28 3.37 -25.08 9.71
CA ALA A 28 1.97 -24.82 9.43
C ALA A 28 1.52 -25.67 8.24
N SER A 29 0.35 -26.29 8.36
CA SER A 29 -0.27 -26.96 7.21
C SER A 29 -0.75 -25.91 6.19
N ASP A 30 -0.94 -26.32 4.93
CA ASP A 30 -1.51 -25.44 3.90
C ASP A 30 -2.86 -24.83 4.35
N ALA A 31 -3.65 -25.59 5.12
CA ALA A 31 -4.92 -25.13 5.68
C ALA A 31 -4.73 -24.02 6.73
N ASP A 32 -3.71 -24.14 7.59
CA ASP A 32 -3.39 -23.13 8.59
C ASP A 32 -2.92 -21.83 7.91
N VAL A 33 -2.04 -21.95 6.89
CA VAL A 33 -1.56 -20.80 6.12
C VAL A 33 -2.69 -20.11 5.38
N ALA A 34 -3.61 -20.87 4.78
CA ALA A 34 -4.77 -20.30 4.09
C ALA A 34 -5.72 -19.58 5.07
N PHE A 35 -5.95 -20.17 6.26
CA PHE A 35 -6.75 -19.55 7.30
C PHE A 35 -6.12 -18.26 7.82
N GLU A 36 -4.83 -18.27 8.13
CA GLU A 36 -4.08 -17.10 8.58
C GLU A 36 -4.08 -15.98 7.53
N ALA A 37 -3.84 -16.32 6.25
CA ALA A 37 -3.91 -15.36 5.14
C ALA A 37 -5.30 -14.72 5.01
N GLY A 38 -6.36 -15.54 5.07
CA GLY A 38 -7.74 -15.04 5.02
C GLY A 38 -8.10 -14.14 6.20
N ALA A 39 -7.67 -14.51 7.40
CA ALA A 39 -7.93 -13.73 8.59
C ALA A 39 -7.14 -12.40 8.60
N ALA A 40 -5.91 -12.39 8.10
CA ALA A 40 -5.14 -11.17 7.87
C ALA A 40 -5.81 -10.26 6.81
N LEU A 41 -6.32 -10.82 5.71
CA LEU A 41 -7.07 -10.07 4.70
C LEU A 41 -8.34 -9.44 5.28
N GLY A 42 -9.10 -10.18 6.11
CA GLY A 42 -10.29 -9.64 6.78
C GLY A 42 -9.99 -8.47 7.72
N ALA A 43 -8.89 -8.54 8.47
CA ALA A 43 -8.43 -7.44 9.32
C ALA A 43 -8.03 -6.20 8.49
N LEU A 44 -7.35 -6.40 7.36
CA LEU A 44 -6.96 -5.32 6.45
C LEU A 44 -8.16 -4.70 5.73
N ASP A 45 -9.17 -5.48 5.33
CA ASP A 45 -10.38 -4.97 4.66
C ASP A 45 -11.13 -3.97 5.55
N SER A 46 -11.25 -4.28 6.84
CA SER A 46 -11.88 -3.37 7.82
C SER A 46 -11.15 -2.04 7.91
N LEU A 47 -9.81 -2.07 7.98
CA LEU A 47 -8.97 -0.86 7.98
C LEU A 47 -9.07 -0.08 6.67
N ALA A 48 -9.14 -0.78 5.53
CA ALA A 48 -9.26 -0.16 4.22
C ALA A 48 -10.59 0.58 4.05
N ARG A 49 -11.68 0.03 4.59
CA ARG A 49 -13.02 0.67 4.55
C ARG A 49 -13.19 1.80 5.55
N ALA A 50 -12.42 1.83 6.64
CA ALA A 50 -12.58 2.81 7.70
C ALA A 50 -12.25 4.27 7.30
N GLN A 51 -11.63 4.50 6.13
CA GLN A 51 -11.25 5.82 5.60
C GLN A 51 -10.66 6.81 6.64
N PRO A 52 -9.67 6.40 7.45
CA PRO A 52 -9.03 7.31 8.39
C PRO A 52 -8.27 8.44 7.65
N ALA A 53 -7.95 9.52 8.36
CA ALA A 53 -7.26 10.68 7.79
C ALA A 53 -5.93 10.32 7.08
N TRP A 54 -5.24 9.27 7.53
CA TRP A 54 -3.99 8.78 6.94
C TRP A 54 -4.19 7.83 5.73
N ALA A 55 -5.43 7.45 5.41
CA ALA A 55 -5.71 6.43 4.40
C ALA A 55 -5.18 6.81 3.01
N GLY A 56 -5.22 8.10 2.65
CA GLY A 56 -4.67 8.57 1.38
C GLY A 56 -3.17 8.32 1.25
N ALA A 57 -2.40 8.60 2.30
CA ALA A 57 -0.96 8.34 2.32
C ALA A 57 -0.64 6.84 2.28
N TRP A 58 -1.45 6.02 2.95
CA TRP A 58 -1.33 4.57 2.91
C TRP A 58 -1.58 4.00 1.50
N ARG A 59 -2.67 4.44 0.84
CA ARG A 59 -3.00 4.03 -0.53
C ARG A 59 -1.95 4.46 -1.56
N GLN A 60 -1.39 5.66 -1.43
CA GLN A 60 -0.26 6.10 -2.27
C GLN A 60 0.98 5.22 -2.10
N ARG A 61 1.31 4.81 -0.87
CA ARG A 61 2.44 3.88 -0.63
C ARG A 61 2.16 2.49 -1.20
N LEU A 62 0.92 2.01 -1.10
CA LEU A 62 0.53 0.74 -1.72
C LEU A 62 0.63 0.80 -3.24
N ALA A 63 0.13 1.86 -3.88
CA ALA A 63 0.25 2.06 -5.33
C ALA A 63 1.71 2.02 -5.79
N LEU A 64 2.62 2.65 -5.05
CA LEU A 64 4.05 2.64 -5.37
C LEU A 64 4.66 1.23 -5.28
N LYS A 65 4.33 0.48 -4.22
CA LYS A 65 4.79 -0.90 -4.06
C LYS A 65 4.25 -1.84 -5.14
N CYS A 66 2.97 -1.71 -5.48
CA CYS A 66 2.34 -2.48 -6.54
C CYS A 66 2.95 -2.15 -7.91
N ALA A 67 3.25 -0.87 -8.18
CA ALA A 67 3.97 -0.46 -9.37
C ALA A 67 5.36 -1.10 -9.45
N ALA A 68 6.16 -1.04 -8.38
CA ALA A 68 7.48 -1.66 -8.33
C ALA A 68 7.44 -3.19 -8.53
N ALA A 69 6.45 -3.87 -7.93
CA ALA A 69 6.24 -5.31 -8.17
C ALA A 69 5.88 -5.60 -9.63
N SER A 70 5.03 -4.77 -10.24
CA SER A 70 4.65 -4.88 -11.65
C SER A 70 5.83 -4.67 -12.59
N MET A 71 6.71 -3.70 -12.29
CA MET A 71 7.95 -3.47 -13.03
C MET A 71 8.84 -4.72 -13.04
N ARG A 72 9.02 -5.36 -11.88
CA ARG A 72 9.80 -6.59 -11.76
C ARG A 72 9.19 -7.74 -12.56
N LEU A 73 7.87 -7.90 -12.52
CA LEU A 73 7.15 -8.90 -13.32
C LEU A 73 7.28 -8.63 -14.82
N ALA A 74 7.33 -7.37 -15.23
CA ALA A 74 7.57 -6.95 -16.61
C ALA A 74 9.05 -7.02 -17.03
N GLY A 75 9.95 -7.52 -16.18
CA GLY A 75 11.39 -7.64 -16.46
C GLY A 75 12.13 -6.31 -16.48
N ARG A 76 11.57 -5.26 -15.88
CA ARG A 76 12.16 -3.92 -15.82
C ARG A 76 12.85 -3.67 -14.48
N ALA A 77 13.90 -2.86 -14.51
CA ALA A 77 14.80 -2.65 -13.38
C ALA A 77 14.41 -1.47 -12.48
N GLU A 78 13.43 -0.65 -12.87
CA GLU A 78 13.02 0.49 -12.06
C GLU A 78 12.44 0.08 -10.71
N ASP A 79 12.99 0.72 -9.68
CA ASP A 79 12.57 0.57 -8.30
C ASP A 79 11.57 1.67 -7.89
N GLU A 80 11.18 1.67 -6.62
CA GLU A 80 10.26 2.67 -6.07
C GLU A 80 10.78 4.11 -6.18
N ALA A 81 12.10 4.32 -6.17
CA ALA A 81 12.67 5.66 -6.30
C ALA A 81 12.55 6.16 -7.73
N ALA A 82 12.95 5.34 -8.70
CA ALA A 82 12.83 5.64 -10.13
C ALA A 82 11.38 5.89 -10.55
N LEU A 83 10.42 5.11 -10.02
CA LEU A 83 8.98 5.33 -10.26
C LEU A 83 8.48 6.67 -9.70
N ARG A 84 8.95 7.05 -8.50
CA ARG A 84 8.62 8.35 -7.90
C ARG A 84 9.19 9.49 -8.73
N ASP A 85 10.43 9.38 -9.15
CA ASP A 85 11.11 10.42 -9.92
C ASP A 85 10.47 10.58 -11.31
N ALA A 86 10.17 9.46 -11.99
CA ALA A 86 9.47 9.47 -13.27
C ALA A 86 8.11 10.18 -13.22
N TRP A 87 7.42 10.14 -12.08
CA TRP A 87 6.14 10.83 -11.93
C TRP A 87 6.27 12.27 -11.43
N GLN A 88 7.08 12.51 -10.39
CA GLN A 88 7.14 13.81 -9.72
C GLN A 88 8.03 14.83 -10.43
N LEU A 89 9.02 14.35 -11.20
CA LEU A 89 9.87 15.22 -12.02
C LEU A 89 9.30 15.43 -13.43
N CYS A 90 8.21 14.74 -13.78
CA CYS A 90 7.53 14.93 -15.05
C CYS A 90 6.74 16.25 -15.03
N PRO A 91 6.98 17.18 -15.98
CA PRO A 91 6.18 18.40 -16.11
C PRO A 91 4.71 18.09 -16.38
N ALA A 92 3.82 18.97 -15.91
CA ALA A 92 2.39 18.83 -16.17
C ALA A 92 2.09 18.80 -17.68
N GLY A 93 1.41 17.73 -18.14
CA GLY A 93 1.07 17.53 -19.55
C GLY A 93 2.16 16.86 -20.40
N ALA A 94 3.33 16.58 -19.84
CA ALA A 94 4.35 15.76 -20.50
C ALA A 94 4.08 14.25 -20.29
N ASP A 95 4.63 13.43 -21.18
CA ASP A 95 4.59 11.96 -21.04
C ASP A 95 5.58 11.53 -19.94
N PRO A 96 5.12 10.87 -18.86
CA PRO A 96 5.99 10.40 -17.78
C PRO A 96 6.73 9.09 -18.15
N GLY A 97 6.54 8.59 -19.37
CA GLY A 97 7.18 7.39 -19.89
C GLY A 97 6.64 6.10 -19.27
N PRO A 98 7.24 4.93 -19.60
CA PRO A 98 6.70 3.63 -19.20
C PRO A 98 6.60 3.44 -17.68
N ALA A 99 7.61 3.87 -16.93
CA ALA A 99 7.65 3.78 -15.47
C ALA A 99 6.56 4.66 -14.83
N GLY A 100 6.43 5.90 -15.30
CA GLY A 100 5.40 6.82 -14.85
C GLY A 100 3.99 6.38 -15.25
N ALA A 101 3.80 5.80 -16.43
CA ALA A 101 2.52 5.26 -16.87
C ALA A 101 2.04 4.11 -15.98
N ILE A 102 2.93 3.17 -15.64
CA ILE A 102 2.61 2.07 -14.72
C ILE A 102 2.27 2.61 -13.33
N PHE A 103 3.07 3.53 -12.78
CA PHE A 103 2.77 4.11 -11.47
C PHE A 103 1.45 4.92 -11.48
N GLY A 104 1.19 5.66 -12.56
CA GLY A 104 -0.06 6.39 -12.78
C GLY A 104 -1.28 5.48 -12.78
N ALA A 105 -1.19 4.33 -13.45
CA ALA A 105 -2.27 3.33 -13.45
C ALA A 105 -2.61 2.85 -12.04
N TRP A 106 -1.59 2.49 -11.23
CA TRP A 106 -1.81 2.07 -9.84
C TRP A 106 -2.40 3.18 -8.96
N ARG A 107 -2.04 4.44 -9.20
CA ARG A 107 -2.62 5.58 -8.48
C ARG A 107 -4.09 5.85 -8.83
N GLN A 108 -4.57 5.41 -9.99
CA GLN A 108 -5.99 5.53 -10.35
C GLN A 108 -6.84 4.42 -9.74
N LEU A 109 -6.22 3.28 -9.39
CA LEU A 109 -6.88 2.12 -8.78
C LEU A 109 -6.97 2.19 -7.25
N THR A 110 -6.31 3.17 -6.63
CA THR A 110 -6.17 3.31 -5.15
C THR A 110 -6.73 4.64 -4.68
#